data_AF-A0A2D4K3M3-F1
#
_entry.id   AF-A0A2D4K3M3-F1
#
_cell.length_a   1.000
_cell.length_b   1.000
_cell.length_c   1.000
_cell.angle_alpha   90.00
_cell.angle_beta   90.00
_cell.angle_gamma   90.00
#
_symmetry.space_group_name_H-M   'P 1'
#
loop_
_entity.id
_entity.type
_entity.pdbx_description
1 polymer ?
#
loop_
_entity_poly.entity_id
_entity_poly.type
_entity_poly.pdbx_seq_one_letter_code
_entity_poly.pdbx_strand_id
1 'polypeptide(L)'
;TMEGSCHLQQQDAVEAWLDDHGDFTRSYFVRKATREMVNAWFSERVHTIPVCKEGTKHHSEACSCSTRTESTNSTPPTRKISASEFDRPLRPIVIKDSVGTVSFLSDTEKKEQMPLQSRTLGTNAGDQCSRLLELVKDISSHLDVTALCHKIFLHINELIAADRYSLFLVCEDSSNEKFLISRLFDVAEGSTLEEASNNCIRLEWNKGIVGHVAAFGQPLNIKNAYEDPRFNAEVDQITGYKTQSILCMPIKNHREEVVGVAQAINKKSGGGATFTEQDEKDFAAYLAFCGIVLHNAQLYETSLLENRRNQVLLDLASLIFEEQQSLEVILKKIAATIISFMQVQKCTIFIVDEDCSDSFSSVFHMEYEEIEDSSETHKRDNDTNQINYMYAQYVKNT
;
A
#
# COMPACT_ATOMS: atom_id res chain seq x y z
N THR A 1 -57.99 -8.22 2.80
CA THR A 1 -57.03 -8.69 3.83
C THR A 1 -56.70 -10.18 3.75
N MET A 2 -57.36 -11.01 2.93
CA MET A 2 -57.00 -12.44 2.77
C MET A 2 -55.99 -12.75 1.65
N GLU A 3 -55.82 -11.90 0.63
CA GLU A 3 -54.87 -12.16 -0.47
C GLU A 3 -53.40 -11.93 -0.07
N GLY A 4 -53.11 -11.00 0.83
CA GLY A 4 -51.74 -10.71 1.28
C GLY A 4 -51.09 -11.86 2.06
N SER A 5 -51.87 -12.61 2.85
CA SER A 5 -51.35 -13.74 3.64
C SER A 5 -50.99 -14.96 2.79
N CYS A 6 -51.64 -15.14 1.64
CA CYS A 6 -51.35 -16.26 0.72
C CYS A 6 -50.01 -16.04 -0.02
N HIS A 7 -49.70 -14.78 -0.39
CA HIS A 7 -48.46 -14.43 -1.07
C HIS A 7 -47.21 -14.59 -0.20
N LEU A 8 -47.29 -14.24 1.08
CA LEU A 8 -46.19 -14.42 2.04
C LEU A 8 -45.87 -15.92 2.25
N GLN A 9 -46.90 -16.75 2.40
CA GLN A 9 -46.70 -18.20 2.55
C GLN A 9 -46.07 -18.86 1.31
N GLN A 10 -46.32 -18.32 0.11
CA GLN A 10 -45.67 -18.79 -1.10
C GLN A 10 -44.21 -18.33 -1.22
N GLN A 11 -43.88 -17.13 -0.74
CA GLN A 11 -42.49 -16.64 -0.72
C GLN A 11 -41.62 -17.46 0.22
N ASP A 12 -42.09 -17.71 1.44
CA ASP A 12 -41.37 -18.50 2.44
C ASP A 12 -41.12 -19.94 1.95
N ALA A 13 -42.09 -20.53 1.24
CA ALA A 13 -41.96 -21.87 0.67
C ALA A 13 -40.93 -21.93 -0.48
N VAL A 14 -40.84 -20.87 -1.29
CA VAL A 14 -39.84 -20.78 -2.37
C VAL A 14 -38.44 -20.56 -1.79
N GLU A 15 -38.31 -19.73 -0.76
CA GLU A 15 -37.04 -19.48 -0.09
C GLU A 15 -36.48 -20.76 0.55
N ALA A 16 -37.32 -21.49 1.30
CA ALA A 16 -36.94 -22.78 1.88
C ALA A 16 -36.52 -23.81 0.80
N TRP A 17 -37.20 -23.82 -0.35
CA TRP A 17 -36.83 -24.72 -1.44
C TRP A 17 -35.49 -24.35 -2.08
N LEU A 18 -35.20 -23.06 -2.24
CA LEU A 18 -33.92 -22.58 -2.79
C LEU A 18 -32.74 -22.89 -1.86
N ASP A 19 -32.95 -22.82 -0.55
CA ASP A 19 -31.95 -23.17 0.46
C ASP A 19 -31.63 -24.67 0.46
N ASP A 20 -32.64 -25.52 0.33
CA ASP A 20 -32.48 -26.99 0.25
C ASP A 20 -31.87 -27.46 -1.09
N HIS A 21 -31.85 -26.62 -2.13
CA HIS A 21 -31.37 -26.96 -3.48
C HIS A 21 -30.18 -26.08 -3.92
N GLY A 22 -29.16 -25.98 -3.07
CA GLY A 22 -28.00 -25.09 -3.25
C GLY A 22 -27.28 -25.17 -4.61
N ASP A 23 -27.12 -26.36 -5.19
CA ASP A 23 -26.46 -26.52 -6.51
C ASP A 23 -27.28 -25.90 -7.65
N PHE A 24 -28.60 -26.09 -7.62
CA PHE A 24 -29.52 -25.47 -8.57
C PHE A 24 -29.54 -23.96 -8.38
N THR A 25 -29.68 -23.50 -7.13
CA THR A 25 -29.73 -22.08 -6.75
C THR A 25 -28.47 -21.34 -7.21
N ARG A 26 -27.28 -21.92 -6.97
CA ARG A 26 -26.00 -21.38 -7.43
C ARG A 26 -25.93 -21.30 -8.95
N SER A 27 -26.28 -22.37 -9.66
CA SER A 27 -26.28 -22.42 -11.13
C SER A 27 -27.29 -21.44 -11.75
N TYR A 28 -28.42 -21.21 -11.09
CA TYR A 28 -29.44 -20.26 -11.52
C TYR A 28 -28.92 -18.82 -11.42
N PHE A 29 -28.39 -18.43 -10.26
CA PHE A 29 -27.85 -17.07 -10.06
C PHE A 29 -26.66 -16.77 -10.97
N VAL A 30 -25.76 -17.72 -11.20
CA VAL A 30 -24.64 -17.52 -12.15
C VAL A 30 -25.13 -17.24 -13.57
N ARG A 31 -26.26 -17.82 -13.99
CA ARG A 31 -26.80 -17.63 -15.35
C ARG A 31 -27.73 -16.43 -15.50
N LYS A 32 -28.36 -15.98 -14.42
CA LYS A 32 -29.48 -15.02 -14.46
C LYS A 32 -29.29 -13.76 -13.61
N ALA A 33 -28.29 -13.70 -12.73
CA ALA A 33 -28.03 -12.48 -11.97
C ALA A 33 -27.57 -11.36 -12.89
N THR A 34 -28.25 -10.21 -12.82
CA THR A 34 -27.83 -8.99 -13.52
C THR A 34 -26.91 -8.16 -12.64
N ARG A 35 -26.20 -7.21 -13.25
CA ARG A 35 -25.27 -6.33 -12.53
C ARG A 35 -25.98 -5.50 -11.46
N GLU A 36 -27.21 -5.09 -11.73
CA GLU A 36 -28.05 -4.32 -10.81
C GLU A 36 -28.43 -5.15 -9.57
N MET A 37 -28.78 -6.44 -9.75
CA MET A 37 -29.09 -7.35 -8.64
C MET A 37 -27.88 -7.54 -7.72
N VAL A 38 -26.70 -7.72 -8.31
CA VAL A 38 -25.45 -7.90 -7.57
C VAL A 38 -25.09 -6.62 -6.80
N ASN A 39 -25.22 -5.45 -7.42
CA ASN A 39 -24.94 -4.17 -6.78
C ASN A 39 -25.93 -3.86 -5.64
N ALA A 40 -27.22 -4.20 -5.80
CA ALA A 40 -28.21 -4.08 -4.74
C ALA A 40 -27.89 -5.01 -3.56
N TRP A 41 -27.50 -6.26 -3.85
CA TRP A 41 -27.07 -7.24 -2.84
C TRP A 41 -25.87 -6.77 -2.01
N PHE A 42 -24.87 -6.16 -2.64
CA PHE A 42 -23.75 -5.54 -1.91
C PHE A 42 -24.19 -4.33 -1.09
N SER A 43 -25.10 -3.49 -1.63
CA SER A 43 -25.57 -2.27 -0.95
C SER A 43 -26.35 -2.55 0.34
N GLU A 44 -27.16 -3.62 0.36
CA GLU A 44 -27.92 -4.04 1.55
C GLU A 44 -27.04 -4.67 2.65
N ARG A 45 -25.99 -5.40 2.26
CA ARG A 45 -25.11 -6.10 3.22
C ARG A 45 -24.02 -5.21 3.83
N VAL A 46 -23.66 -4.11 3.18
CA VAL A 46 -22.72 -3.12 3.76
C VAL A 46 -23.30 -2.41 4.99
N HIS A 47 -24.63 -2.38 5.16
CA HIS A 47 -25.30 -1.74 6.30
C HIS A 47 -25.66 -2.71 7.45
N THR A 48 -25.33 -3.99 7.34
CA THR A 48 -25.73 -5.02 8.32
C THR A 48 -24.52 -5.85 8.78
N ILE A 49 -23.54 -5.20 9.41
CA ILE A 49 -22.53 -5.89 10.23
C ILE A 49 -22.83 -5.55 11.69
N PRO A 50 -23.39 -6.48 12.48
CA PRO A 50 -23.51 -6.29 13.92
C PRO A 50 -22.10 -6.40 14.55
N VAL A 51 -21.69 -5.36 15.26
CA VAL A 51 -20.53 -5.43 16.16
C VAL A 51 -20.90 -6.35 17.32
N CYS A 52 -20.32 -7.56 17.37
CA CYS A 52 -20.41 -8.44 18.53
C CYS A 52 -19.69 -7.80 19.73
N LYS A 53 -20.45 -7.43 20.76
CA LYS A 53 -19.94 -7.21 22.12
C LYS A 53 -20.23 -8.47 22.94
N GLU A 54 -19.20 -9.08 23.50
CA GLU A 54 -19.34 -10.01 24.63
C GLU A 54 -18.43 -9.59 25.77
N GLY A 55 -18.99 -9.56 26.99
CA GLY A 55 -18.23 -9.85 28.22
C GLY A 55 -17.87 -8.70 29.15
N THR A 56 -18.85 -8.08 29.79
CA THR A 56 -18.70 -7.19 30.96
C THR A 56 -18.03 -7.90 32.15
N LYS A 57 -17.02 -7.26 32.76
CA LYS A 57 -16.88 -7.20 34.24
C LYS A 57 -16.49 -5.78 34.67
N HIS A 58 -17.20 -5.34 35.70
CA HIS A 58 -17.22 -4.02 36.33
C HIS A 58 -15.84 -3.40 36.60
N HIS A 59 -15.70 -2.09 36.33
CA HIS A 59 -15.60 -1.08 37.38
C HIS A 59 -15.88 0.31 36.80
N SER A 60 -16.64 1.08 37.57
CA SER A 60 -17.14 2.43 37.32
C SER A 60 -16.06 3.48 37.51
N GLU A 61 -15.84 4.35 36.54
CA GLU A 61 -15.48 5.75 36.78
C GLU A 61 -15.78 6.61 35.55
N ALA A 62 -16.28 7.81 35.82
CA ALA A 62 -16.90 8.70 34.86
C ALA A 62 -15.89 9.35 33.92
N CYS A 63 -16.22 9.42 32.64
CA CYS A 63 -15.76 10.53 31.79
C CYS A 63 -16.76 10.80 30.66
N SER A 64 -17.25 12.03 30.65
CA SER A 64 -18.07 12.65 29.63
C SER A 64 -17.33 12.75 28.29
N CYS A 65 -17.90 12.22 27.22
CA CYS A 65 -17.54 12.66 25.88
C CYS A 65 -18.79 12.75 24.98
N SER A 66 -18.85 13.87 24.28
CA SER A 66 -19.96 14.43 23.53
C SER A 66 -20.36 13.57 22.33
N THR A 67 -21.66 13.41 22.11
CA THR A 67 -22.24 12.88 20.88
C THR A 67 -21.89 13.77 19.68
N ARG A 68 -21.09 13.25 18.74
CA ARG A 68 -21.08 13.71 17.35
C ARG A 68 -21.92 12.76 16.52
N THR A 69 -23.07 13.26 16.07
CA THR A 69 -23.90 12.72 15.00
C THR A 69 -23.13 12.74 13.69
N GLU A 70 -22.82 11.58 13.11
CA GLU A 70 -22.34 11.49 11.73
C GLU A 70 -23.53 11.53 10.77
N SER A 71 -23.65 12.66 10.09
CA SER A 71 -24.49 12.84 8.91
C SER A 71 -23.93 12.04 7.74
N THR A 72 -24.79 11.33 7.02
CA THR A 72 -24.56 10.79 5.68
C THR A 72 -24.17 11.90 4.70
N ASN A 73 -22.88 12.15 4.53
CA ASN A 73 -22.36 12.93 3.42
C ASN A 73 -21.47 12.02 2.57
N SER A 74 -21.79 11.89 1.29
CA SER A 74 -20.90 11.36 0.27
C SER A 74 -19.57 12.13 0.36
N THR A 75 -18.53 11.44 0.82
CA THR A 75 -17.21 12.03 0.93
C THR A 75 -16.63 12.17 -0.48
N PRO A 76 -16.06 13.34 -0.85
CA PRO A 76 -15.38 13.49 -2.13
C PRO A 76 -14.22 12.48 -2.21
N PRO A 77 -13.89 11.98 -3.42
CA PRO A 77 -12.92 10.89 -3.63
C PRO A 77 -11.56 11.14 -2.95
N THR A 78 -11.19 12.40 -2.77
CA THR A 78 -9.96 12.85 -2.10
C THR A 78 -9.83 12.41 -0.64
N ARG A 79 -10.92 12.14 0.09
CA ARG A 79 -10.83 11.67 1.50
C ARG A 79 -10.43 10.20 1.66
N LYS A 80 -10.46 9.41 0.58
CA LYS A 80 -10.16 7.96 0.63
C LYS A 80 -8.80 7.59 0.06
N ILE A 81 -7.99 8.54 -0.37
CA ILE A 81 -6.78 8.31 -1.16
C ILE A 81 -5.62 9.03 -0.47
N SER A 82 -4.67 8.29 0.09
CA SER A 82 -3.46 8.92 0.63
C SER A 82 -2.46 9.14 -0.50
N ALA A 83 -2.06 10.39 -0.73
CA ALA A 83 -1.06 10.73 -1.75
C ALA A 83 0.26 9.95 -1.55
N SER A 84 0.61 9.66 -0.30
CA SER A 84 1.81 8.89 0.07
C SER A 84 1.82 7.44 -0.45
N GLU A 85 0.65 6.87 -0.77
CA GLU A 85 0.59 5.48 -1.30
C GLU A 85 1.14 5.42 -2.73
N PHE A 86 1.00 6.49 -3.50
CA PHE A 86 1.42 6.58 -4.91
C PHE A 86 2.84 7.11 -5.08
N ASP A 87 3.51 7.51 -3.99
CA ASP A 87 4.91 7.95 -4.01
C ASP A 87 5.87 6.76 -4.10
N ARG A 88 5.86 6.11 -5.26
CA ARG A 88 6.73 4.99 -5.65
C ARG A 88 6.82 4.90 -7.18
N PRO A 89 7.79 4.17 -7.75
CA PRO A 89 7.85 3.97 -9.20
C PRO A 89 6.61 3.22 -9.70
N LEU A 90 5.78 3.90 -10.49
CA LEU A 90 4.60 3.33 -11.15
C LEU A 90 4.78 3.43 -12.66
N ARG A 91 4.20 2.49 -13.41
CA ARG A 91 4.19 2.58 -14.87
C ARG A 91 3.47 3.85 -15.33
N PRO A 92 3.89 4.44 -16.47
CA PRO A 92 3.20 5.61 -17.01
C PRO A 92 1.74 5.27 -17.32
N ILE A 93 0.85 6.22 -17.07
CA ILE A 93 -0.60 6.07 -17.36
C ILE A 93 -0.84 5.97 -18.87
N VAL A 94 0.01 6.63 -19.66
CA VAL A 94 -0.16 6.77 -21.10
C VAL A 94 1.15 6.47 -21.81
N ILE A 95 1.07 5.75 -22.93
CA ILE A 95 2.20 5.27 -23.71
C ILE A 95 2.04 5.77 -25.15
N LYS A 96 3.14 6.08 -25.83
CA LYS A 96 3.15 6.37 -27.27
C LYS A 96 3.42 5.09 -28.05
N ASP A 97 2.61 4.81 -29.06
CA ASP A 97 2.88 3.73 -30.01
C ASP A 97 4.07 4.09 -30.93
N SER A 98 4.48 3.15 -31.78
CA SER A 98 5.58 3.35 -32.75
C SER A 98 5.35 4.50 -33.74
N VAL A 99 4.11 4.97 -33.88
CA VAL A 99 3.70 6.08 -34.76
C VAL A 99 3.57 7.39 -33.98
N GLY A 100 3.72 7.38 -32.65
CA GLY A 100 3.60 8.53 -31.77
C GLY A 100 2.18 8.78 -31.25
N THR A 101 1.22 7.91 -31.55
CA THR A 101 -0.15 7.98 -31.04
C THR A 101 -0.18 7.66 -29.56
N VAL A 102 -0.92 8.47 -28.81
CA VAL A 102 -1.03 8.40 -27.37
C VAL A 102 -2.14 7.41 -26.98
N SER A 103 -1.84 6.40 -26.16
CA SER A 103 -2.77 5.33 -25.75
C SER A 103 -2.66 5.00 -24.26
N PHE A 104 -3.78 4.66 -23.63
CA PHE A 104 -3.84 4.10 -22.27
C PHE A 104 -3.58 2.58 -22.23
N LEU A 105 -3.63 1.92 -23.38
CA LEU A 105 -3.46 0.47 -23.51
C LEU A 105 -2.00 0.15 -23.82
N SER A 106 -1.38 -0.67 -22.97
CA SER A 106 -0.07 -1.27 -23.23
C SER A 106 -0.25 -2.59 -23.97
N ASP A 107 0.55 -2.82 -25.02
CA ASP A 107 0.69 -4.14 -25.64
C ASP A 107 1.30 -5.11 -24.61
N THR A 108 0.48 -6.06 -24.15
CA THR A 108 0.79 -7.00 -23.08
C THR A 108 1.57 -8.21 -23.63
N GLU A 109 2.80 -8.00 -24.13
CA GLU A 109 3.59 -9.10 -24.73
C GLU A 109 4.85 -9.53 -23.96
N LYS A 110 5.20 -8.90 -22.84
CA LYS A 110 6.30 -9.41 -22.00
C LYS A 110 5.76 -10.09 -20.75
N LYS A 111 5.33 -11.35 -20.91
CA LYS A 111 5.28 -12.29 -19.79
C LYS A 111 6.71 -12.53 -19.34
N GLU A 112 7.14 -11.86 -18.28
CA GLU A 112 8.32 -12.30 -17.54
C GLU A 112 8.02 -13.70 -16.98
N GLN A 113 8.53 -14.73 -17.65
CA GLN A 113 8.59 -16.06 -17.08
C GLN A 113 9.60 -16.01 -15.93
N MET A 114 9.14 -16.28 -14.71
CA MET A 114 10.03 -16.50 -13.58
C MET A 114 10.90 -17.73 -13.90
N PRO A 115 12.23 -17.59 -14.04
CA PRO A 115 13.07 -18.76 -14.14
C PRO A 115 13.13 -19.40 -12.75
N LEU A 116 12.46 -20.53 -12.59
CA LEU A 116 12.70 -21.42 -11.45
C LEU A 116 14.08 -22.04 -11.62
N GLN A 117 15.13 -21.35 -11.15
CA GLN A 117 16.45 -21.97 -11.03
C GLN A 117 16.44 -22.83 -9.77
N SER A 118 16.38 -24.15 -9.97
CA SER A 118 16.55 -25.12 -8.90
C SER A 118 18.00 -25.10 -8.41
N ARG A 119 18.27 -24.46 -7.27
CA ARG A 119 19.51 -24.72 -6.52
C ARG A 119 19.36 -26.07 -5.84
N THR A 120 20.17 -27.03 -6.26
CA THR A 120 20.22 -28.36 -5.64
C THR A 120 20.84 -28.21 -4.26
N LEU A 121 20.03 -28.32 -3.22
CA LEU A 121 20.51 -28.37 -1.85
C LEU A 121 21.14 -29.76 -1.63
N GLY A 122 22.42 -29.78 -1.26
CA GLY A 122 23.15 -31.00 -0.96
C GLY A 122 22.48 -31.78 0.17
N THR A 123 22.16 -33.04 -0.10
CA THR A 123 21.57 -34.01 0.81
C THR A 123 22.45 -34.21 2.05
N ASN A 124 21.90 -33.92 3.24
CA ASN A 124 22.00 -34.69 4.49
C ASN A 124 21.31 -33.96 5.67
N ALA A 125 19.98 -33.77 5.60
CA ALA A 125 19.15 -33.36 6.75
C ALA A 125 17.64 -33.45 6.39
N GLY A 126 17.04 -34.64 6.46
CA GLY A 126 15.64 -34.85 6.07
C GLY A 126 14.65 -33.97 6.84
N ASP A 127 14.87 -33.80 8.14
CA ASP A 127 13.94 -33.10 9.04
C ASP A 127 14.03 -31.57 8.96
N GLN A 128 15.22 -31.03 8.71
CA GLN A 128 15.39 -29.58 8.56
C GLN A 128 14.87 -29.10 7.21
N CYS A 129 15.04 -29.91 6.16
CA CYS A 129 14.50 -29.63 4.83
C CYS A 129 12.97 -29.70 4.82
N SER A 130 12.36 -30.68 5.49
CA SER A 130 10.90 -30.78 5.59
C SER A 130 10.30 -29.58 6.33
N ARG A 131 10.91 -29.17 7.45
CA ARG A 131 10.50 -27.97 8.19
C ARG A 131 10.64 -26.71 7.36
N LEU A 132 11.76 -26.53 6.66
CA LEU A 132 11.95 -25.38 5.76
C LEU A 132 10.88 -25.31 4.68
N LEU A 133 10.54 -26.44 4.04
CA LEU A 133 9.49 -26.51 3.02
C LEU A 133 8.10 -26.18 3.59
N GLU A 134 7.82 -26.56 4.84
CA GLU A 134 6.58 -26.19 5.52
C GLU A 134 6.49 -24.68 5.74
N LEU A 135 7.56 -24.04 6.23
CA LEU A 135 7.63 -22.58 6.39
C LEU A 135 7.46 -21.85 5.06
N VAL A 136 8.11 -22.35 3.99
CA VAL A 136 7.99 -21.78 2.64
C VAL A 136 6.57 -21.88 2.11
N LYS A 137 5.91 -23.04 2.29
CA LYS A 137 4.53 -23.25 1.85
C LYS A 137 3.56 -22.29 2.54
N ASP A 138 3.78 -22.04 3.83
CA ASP A 138 2.98 -21.14 4.66
C ASP A 138 3.09 -19.68 4.15
N ILE A 139 4.31 -19.16 3.93
CA ILE A 139 4.50 -17.80 3.41
C ILE A 139 4.05 -17.61 1.95
N SER A 140 4.11 -18.65 1.11
CA SER A 140 3.85 -18.54 -0.33
C SER A 140 2.41 -18.16 -0.70
N SER A 141 1.47 -18.29 0.25
CA SER A 141 0.06 -17.94 0.05
C SER A 141 -0.27 -16.47 0.32
N HIS A 142 0.68 -15.71 0.88
CA HIS A 142 0.45 -14.33 1.30
C HIS A 142 0.83 -13.33 0.20
N LEU A 143 -0.13 -12.50 -0.19
CA LEU A 143 0.07 -11.35 -1.09
C LEU A 143 0.06 -10.00 -0.37
N ASP A 144 -0.37 -9.97 0.89
CA ASP A 144 -0.29 -8.78 1.73
C ASP A 144 1.12 -8.67 2.33
N VAL A 145 1.84 -7.60 1.99
CA VAL A 145 3.23 -7.39 2.39
C VAL A 145 3.36 -7.33 3.92
N THR A 146 2.43 -6.70 4.62
CA THR A 146 2.50 -6.51 6.08
C THR A 146 2.32 -7.85 6.81
N ALA A 147 1.29 -8.62 6.45
CA ALA A 147 1.02 -9.95 7.00
C ALA A 147 2.15 -10.92 6.66
N LEU A 148 2.68 -10.87 5.44
CA LEU A 148 3.83 -11.67 5.01
C LEU A 148 5.07 -11.35 5.84
N CYS A 149 5.38 -10.07 6.06
CA CYS A 149 6.50 -9.64 6.90
C CYS A 149 6.39 -10.19 8.32
N HIS A 150 5.19 -10.12 8.91
CA HIS A 150 4.93 -10.67 10.24
C HIS A 150 5.11 -12.19 10.27
N LYS A 151 4.65 -12.88 9.23
CA LYS A 151 4.80 -14.33 9.15
C LYS A 151 6.27 -14.77 8.99
N ILE A 152 7.01 -14.09 8.12
CA ILE A 152 8.46 -14.27 7.96
C ILE A 152 9.17 -14.07 9.29
N PHE A 153 8.79 -13.03 10.03
CA PHE A 153 9.35 -12.75 11.34
C PHE A 153 9.17 -13.92 12.31
N LEU A 154 7.94 -14.42 12.45
CA LEU A 154 7.64 -15.54 13.36
C LEU A 154 8.46 -16.78 13.02
N HIS A 155 8.64 -17.07 11.74
CA HIS A 155 9.46 -18.19 11.29
C HIS A 155 10.95 -17.99 11.60
N ILE A 156 11.48 -16.77 11.46
CA ILE A 156 12.89 -16.47 11.80
C ILE A 156 13.14 -16.69 13.30
N ASN A 157 12.19 -16.31 14.16
CA ASN A 157 12.27 -16.54 15.59
C ASN A 157 12.38 -18.03 15.94
N GLU A 158 11.71 -18.90 15.19
CA GLU A 158 11.81 -20.35 15.37
C GLU A 158 13.12 -20.96 14.84
N LEU A 159 13.74 -20.34 13.83
CA LEU A 159 14.94 -20.86 13.17
C LEU A 159 16.23 -20.52 13.93
N ILE A 160 16.31 -19.32 14.49
CA ILE A 160 17.53 -18.81 15.11
C ILE A 160 17.19 -18.30 16.49
N ALA A 161 17.83 -18.79 17.53
CA ALA A 161 17.57 -18.34 18.90
C ALA A 161 18.24 -16.97 19.16
N ALA A 162 17.49 -15.88 19.07
CA ALA A 162 17.93 -14.52 19.35
C ALA A 162 16.93 -13.81 20.27
N ASP A 163 17.37 -12.73 20.89
CA ASP A 163 16.56 -11.94 21.82
C ASP A 163 15.49 -11.15 21.08
N ARG A 164 15.90 -10.49 19.99
CA ARG A 164 15.04 -9.64 19.17
C ARG A 164 15.36 -9.85 17.70
N TYR A 165 14.39 -9.56 16.84
CA TYR A 165 14.60 -9.50 15.41
C TYR A 165 13.94 -8.24 14.86
N SER A 166 14.32 -7.87 13.65
CA SER A 166 13.72 -6.79 12.89
C SER A 166 13.78 -7.10 11.40
N LEU A 167 12.80 -6.60 10.67
CA LEU A 167 12.68 -6.78 9.23
C LEU A 167 12.48 -5.42 8.58
N PHE A 168 13.37 -5.08 7.65
CA PHE A 168 13.33 -3.85 6.88
C PHE A 168 13.02 -4.19 5.43
N LEU A 169 12.07 -3.47 4.85
CA LEU A 169 11.75 -3.55 3.44
C LEU A 169 12.46 -2.45 2.68
N VAL A 170 13.00 -2.80 1.51
CA VAL A 170 13.49 -1.80 0.56
C VAL A 170 12.28 -1.17 -0.10
N CYS A 171 12.24 0.16 -0.03
CA CYS A 171 11.26 0.99 -0.70
C CYS A 171 11.99 1.97 -1.60
N GLU A 172 11.27 2.44 -2.61
CA GLU A 172 11.74 3.41 -3.58
C GLU A 172 10.61 4.41 -3.80
N ASP A 173 10.93 5.70 -3.79
CA ASP A 173 9.96 6.76 -4.04
C ASP A 173 9.82 7.07 -5.54
N SER A 174 8.94 8.01 -5.87
CA SER A 174 8.73 8.46 -7.25
C SER A 174 9.98 9.10 -7.90
N SER A 175 10.97 9.52 -7.10
CA SER A 175 12.25 10.08 -7.56
C SER A 175 13.32 9.00 -7.80
N ASN A 176 12.99 7.72 -7.57
CA ASN A 176 13.91 6.58 -7.60
C ASN A 176 14.96 6.62 -6.48
N GLU A 177 14.69 7.35 -5.38
CA GLU A 177 15.54 7.28 -4.20
C GLU A 177 15.13 6.09 -3.33
N LYS A 178 16.12 5.27 -2.99
CA LYS A 178 15.90 4.08 -2.15
C LYS A 178 16.00 4.44 -0.69
N PHE A 179 15.21 3.76 0.12
CA PHE A 179 15.27 3.84 1.58
C PHE A 179 14.73 2.55 2.19
N LEU A 180 14.89 2.40 3.50
CA LEU A 180 14.41 1.25 4.23
C LEU A 180 13.26 1.65 5.15
N ILE A 181 12.22 0.81 5.17
CA ILE A 181 11.12 0.92 6.14
C ILE A 181 11.02 -0.37 6.94
N SER A 182 10.95 -0.24 8.26
CA SER A 182 10.49 -1.32 9.13
C SER A 182 9.10 -0.97 9.64
N ARG A 183 8.09 -1.75 9.23
CA ARG A 183 6.72 -1.70 9.77
C ARG A 183 6.55 -2.59 10.99
N LEU A 184 7.52 -3.45 11.28
CA LEU A 184 7.50 -4.41 12.38
C LEU A 184 8.81 -4.28 13.13
N PHE A 185 8.78 -3.49 14.21
CA PHE A 185 9.95 -3.30 15.06
C PHE A 185 9.76 -4.01 16.39
N ASP A 186 10.82 -4.63 16.89
CA ASP A 186 10.89 -5.23 18.22
C ASP A 186 9.85 -6.31 18.50
N VAL A 187 9.60 -7.16 17.50
CA VAL A 187 8.64 -8.27 17.63
C VAL A 187 9.30 -9.37 18.46
N ALA A 188 8.68 -9.68 19.60
CA ALA A 188 9.13 -10.71 20.53
C ALA A 188 8.24 -11.96 20.40
N GLU A 189 8.66 -13.07 21.00
CA GLU A 189 7.85 -14.29 21.02
C GLU A 189 6.47 -14.00 21.67
N GLY A 190 5.39 -14.16 20.89
CA GLY A 190 4.02 -13.93 21.33
C GLY A 190 3.42 -12.54 21.06
N SER A 191 4.16 -11.61 20.41
CA SER A 191 3.59 -10.29 20.04
C SER A 191 2.57 -10.40 18.91
N THR A 192 1.55 -9.54 18.95
CA THR A 192 0.51 -9.47 17.91
C THR A 192 0.87 -8.48 16.79
N LEU A 193 0.23 -8.63 15.62
CA LEU A 193 0.42 -7.74 14.47
C LEU A 193 0.06 -6.28 14.80
N GLU A 194 -0.97 -6.07 15.63
CA GLU A 194 -1.43 -4.73 16.02
C GLU A 194 -0.41 -4.01 16.92
N GLU A 195 0.24 -4.74 17.84
CA GLU A 195 1.27 -4.18 18.71
C GLU A 195 2.53 -3.80 17.93
N ALA A 196 2.90 -4.61 16.94
CA ALA A 196 4.11 -4.44 16.14
C ALA A 196 4.02 -3.34 15.07
N SER A 197 2.81 -2.97 14.63
CA SER A 197 2.58 -2.08 13.47
C SER A 197 2.41 -0.60 13.80
N ASN A 198 2.36 -0.22 15.07
CA ASN A 198 2.09 1.16 15.49
C ASN A 198 3.27 2.13 15.26
N ASN A 199 4.49 1.63 15.04
CA ASN A 199 5.68 2.45 14.85
C ASN A 199 6.41 2.07 13.56
N CYS A 200 6.50 3.01 12.62
CA CYS A 200 7.23 2.86 11.37
C CYS A 200 8.61 3.51 11.51
N ILE A 201 9.68 2.75 11.31
CA ILE A 201 11.05 3.27 11.28
C ILE A 201 11.48 3.44 9.83
N ARG A 202 11.91 4.65 9.46
CA ARG A 202 12.52 4.95 8.16
C ARG A 202 14.03 5.12 8.33
N LEU A 203 14.82 4.43 7.51
CA LEU A 203 16.27 4.60 7.45
C LEU A 203 16.67 5.01 6.03
N GLU A 204 17.63 5.93 5.93
CA GLU A 204 18.26 6.31 4.67
C GLU A 204 19.07 5.15 4.07
N TRP A 205 19.23 5.16 2.75
CA TRP A 205 20.06 4.18 2.06
C TRP A 205 21.53 4.26 2.51
N ASN A 206 22.18 3.11 2.64
CA ASN A 206 23.59 3.01 3.03
C ASN A 206 23.95 3.70 4.37
N LYS A 207 22.98 3.86 5.28
CA LYS A 207 23.20 4.34 6.65
C LYS A 207 23.02 3.23 7.68
N GLY A 208 23.95 3.17 8.63
CA GLY A 208 23.99 2.16 9.67
C GLY A 208 24.27 0.74 9.16
N ILE A 209 24.18 -0.24 10.05
CA ILE A 209 24.43 -1.66 9.72
C ILE A 209 23.45 -2.17 8.67
N VAL A 210 22.15 -1.94 8.88
CA VAL A 210 21.09 -2.42 7.98
C VAL A 210 21.19 -1.74 6.62
N GLY A 211 21.40 -0.42 6.57
CA GLY A 211 21.57 0.30 5.31
C GLY A 211 22.80 -0.15 4.53
N HIS A 212 23.90 -0.48 5.20
CA HIS A 212 25.09 -1.05 4.56
C HIS A 212 24.78 -2.42 3.95
N VAL A 213 24.11 -3.32 4.68
CA VAL A 213 23.70 -4.63 4.15
C VAL A 213 22.76 -4.48 2.96
N ALA A 214 21.84 -3.52 3.00
CA ALA A 214 20.95 -3.22 1.88
C ALA A 214 21.72 -2.74 0.63
N ALA A 215 22.69 -1.85 0.82
CA ALA A 215 23.46 -1.26 -0.28
C ALA A 215 24.42 -2.24 -0.96
N PHE A 216 25.10 -3.09 -0.18
CA PHE A 216 26.13 -4.00 -0.70
C PHE A 216 25.62 -5.43 -0.93
N GLY A 217 24.46 -5.80 -0.36
CA GLY A 217 23.87 -7.12 -0.50
C GLY A 217 24.73 -8.25 0.08
N GLN A 218 25.56 -7.94 1.08
CA GLN A 218 26.43 -8.88 1.78
C GLN A 218 25.99 -9.04 3.24
N PRO A 219 25.99 -10.28 3.79
CA PRO A 219 25.65 -10.51 5.18
C PRO A 219 26.72 -9.97 6.14
N LEU A 220 26.29 -9.59 7.35
CA LEU A 220 27.16 -9.18 8.44
C LEU A 220 26.83 -9.97 9.71
N ASN A 221 27.83 -10.68 10.25
CA ASN A 221 27.77 -11.31 11.57
C ASN A 221 28.74 -10.59 12.51
N ILE A 222 28.18 -9.70 13.32
CA ILE A 222 28.89 -8.80 14.23
C ILE A 222 28.82 -9.39 15.64
N LYS A 223 29.99 -9.62 16.25
CA LYS A 223 30.08 -10.21 17.60
C LYS A 223 29.90 -9.18 18.71
N ASN A 224 30.32 -7.94 18.45
CA ASN A 224 30.19 -6.81 19.37
C ASN A 224 29.77 -5.56 18.59
N ALA A 225 28.51 -5.13 18.74
CA ALA A 225 27.96 -3.99 18.02
C ALA A 225 28.70 -2.68 18.35
N TYR A 226 29.16 -2.51 19.59
CA TYR A 226 29.87 -1.30 20.03
C TYR A 226 31.27 -1.14 19.40
N GLU A 227 31.81 -2.19 18.79
CA GLU A 227 33.07 -2.15 18.03
C GLU A 227 32.84 -1.85 16.54
N ASP A 228 31.60 -1.92 16.06
CA ASP A 228 31.28 -1.64 14.66
C ASP A 228 31.04 -0.14 14.46
N PRO A 229 31.80 0.55 13.59
CA PRO A 229 31.67 2.00 13.38
C PRO A 229 30.32 2.40 12.77
N ARG A 230 29.54 1.46 12.24
CA ARG A 230 28.22 1.70 11.65
C ARG A 230 27.09 1.55 12.68
N PHE A 231 27.39 1.13 13.91
CA PHE A 231 26.40 0.96 14.95
C PHE A 231 26.01 2.32 15.58
N ASN A 232 24.72 2.59 15.71
CA ASN A 232 24.22 3.74 16.46
C ASN A 232 23.80 3.29 17.87
N ALA A 233 24.58 3.67 18.88
CA ALA A 233 24.33 3.35 20.28
C ALA A 233 23.32 4.30 20.98
N GLU A 234 22.82 5.34 20.32
CA GLU A 234 21.86 6.28 20.91
C GLU A 234 20.55 5.58 21.30
N VAL A 235 20.07 4.65 20.47
CA VAL A 235 18.83 3.90 20.74
C VAL A 235 18.99 3.02 21.98
N ASP A 236 20.13 2.35 22.14
CA ASP A 236 20.47 1.56 23.32
C ASP A 236 20.51 2.45 24.58
N GLN A 237 21.11 3.65 24.50
CA GLN A 237 21.21 4.58 25.62
C GLN A 237 19.85 5.09 26.10
N ILE A 238 18.91 5.33 25.18
CA ILE A 238 17.57 5.83 25.49
C ILE A 238 16.69 4.70 26.04
N THR A 239 16.76 3.51 25.43
CA THR A 239 15.89 2.37 25.79
C THR A 239 16.42 1.57 26.99
N GLY A 240 17.69 1.74 27.35
CA GLY A 240 18.38 0.89 28.32
C GLY A 240 18.67 -0.52 27.81
N TYR A 241 18.36 -0.80 26.54
CA TYR A 241 18.67 -2.07 25.90
C TYR A 241 20.17 -2.14 25.56
N LYS A 242 20.75 -3.34 25.63
CA LYS A 242 22.16 -3.55 25.29
C LYS A 242 22.29 -4.48 24.10
N THR A 243 22.65 -3.92 22.96
CA THR A 243 22.92 -4.63 21.71
C THR A 243 24.37 -5.15 21.71
N GLN A 244 24.54 -6.47 21.77
CA GLN A 244 25.85 -7.13 21.80
C GLN A 244 26.18 -7.78 20.44
N SER A 245 25.46 -8.84 20.06
CA SER A 245 25.71 -9.56 18.80
C SER A 245 24.62 -9.25 17.78
N ILE A 246 24.99 -9.05 16.51
CA ILE A 246 24.05 -8.75 15.42
C ILE A 246 24.33 -9.69 14.25
N LEU A 247 23.31 -10.40 13.77
CA LEU A 247 23.33 -11.10 12.49
C LEU A 247 22.37 -10.39 11.53
N CYS A 248 22.91 -9.73 10.51
CA CYS A 248 22.17 -8.92 9.56
C CYS A 248 22.34 -9.50 8.15
N MET A 249 21.23 -9.90 7.53
CA MET A 249 21.20 -10.66 6.29
C MET A 249 20.35 -9.95 5.24
N PRO A 250 20.85 -9.80 4.00
CA PRO A 250 20.05 -9.26 2.91
C PRO A 250 19.01 -10.30 2.45
N ILE A 251 17.83 -9.81 2.09
CA ILE A 251 16.77 -10.59 1.47
C ILE A 251 16.75 -10.24 -0.01
N LYS A 252 17.02 -11.22 -0.87
CA LYS A 252 17.18 -11.01 -2.31
C LYS A 252 16.11 -11.72 -3.11
N ASN A 253 15.63 -11.09 -4.17
CA ASN A 253 14.76 -11.74 -5.14
C ASN A 253 15.55 -12.67 -6.08
N HIS A 254 14.85 -13.31 -7.01
CA HIS A 254 15.46 -14.21 -8.01
C HIS A 254 16.41 -13.51 -9.00
N ARG A 255 16.47 -12.17 -9.02
CA ARG A 255 17.42 -11.37 -9.81
C ARG A 255 18.62 -10.90 -8.98
N GLU A 256 18.78 -11.41 -7.76
CA GLU A 256 19.81 -10.97 -6.79
C GLU A 256 19.66 -9.50 -6.34
N GLU A 257 18.50 -8.88 -6.57
CA GLU A 257 18.20 -7.54 -6.07
C GLU A 257 17.73 -7.61 -4.62
N VAL A 258 18.26 -6.73 -3.77
CA VAL A 258 17.86 -6.67 -2.36
C VAL A 258 16.46 -6.05 -2.25
N VAL A 259 15.51 -6.81 -1.74
CA VAL A 259 14.10 -6.39 -1.50
C VAL A 259 13.83 -6.12 -0.01
N GLY A 260 14.72 -6.55 0.87
CA GLY A 260 14.64 -6.30 2.30
C GLY A 260 15.92 -6.71 3.03
N VAL A 261 15.94 -6.49 4.34
CA VAL A 261 17.02 -6.89 5.23
C VAL A 261 16.41 -7.44 6.51
N ALA A 262 16.83 -8.63 6.92
CA ALA A 262 16.47 -9.21 8.21
C ALA A 262 17.64 -9.08 9.18
N GLN A 263 17.34 -8.80 10.44
CA GLN A 263 18.33 -8.66 11.49
C GLN A 263 17.89 -9.46 12.71
N ALA A 264 18.81 -10.25 13.26
CA ALA A 264 18.69 -10.92 14.55
C ALA A 264 19.67 -10.28 15.53
N ILE A 265 19.21 -9.97 16.74
CA ILE A 265 19.96 -9.25 17.77
C ILE A 265 20.06 -10.11 19.02
N ASN A 266 21.27 -10.19 19.57
CA ASN A 266 21.63 -10.90 20.80
C ASN A 266 21.27 -12.39 20.77
N LYS A 267 22.23 -13.26 20.44
CA LYS A 267 21.99 -14.71 20.45
C LYS A 267 21.60 -15.20 21.85
N LYS A 268 20.50 -15.96 21.93
CA LYS A 268 20.05 -16.65 23.15
C LYS A 268 20.90 -17.89 23.38
N SER A 269 22.06 -17.76 24.01
CA SER A 269 22.86 -18.92 24.46
C SER A 269 23.86 -18.54 25.57
N GLY A 270 23.37 -18.13 26.74
CA GLY A 270 24.25 -17.70 27.84
C GLY A 270 25.03 -16.41 27.55
N GLY A 271 25.67 -15.84 28.58
CA GLY A 271 26.27 -14.50 28.50
C GLY A 271 27.41 -14.39 27.48
N GLY A 272 27.18 -13.66 26.38
CA GLY A 272 28.19 -13.34 25.36
C GLY A 272 28.20 -14.24 24.12
N ALA A 273 27.14 -15.03 23.88
CA ALA A 273 27.05 -15.85 22.69
C ALA A 273 27.01 -15.05 21.38
N THR A 274 27.65 -15.60 20.35
CA THR A 274 27.69 -15.06 18.99
C THR A 274 27.01 -16.00 18.02
N PHE A 275 26.46 -15.46 16.92
CA PHE A 275 25.89 -16.27 15.85
C PHE A 275 26.96 -17.14 15.19
N THR A 276 26.62 -18.41 14.95
CA THR A 276 27.50 -19.40 14.33
C THR A 276 27.34 -19.38 12.81
N GLU A 277 28.29 -19.98 12.10
CA GLU A 277 28.16 -20.19 10.65
C GLU A 277 26.93 -21.04 10.28
N GLN A 278 26.46 -21.89 11.21
CA GLN A 278 25.23 -22.66 11.01
C GLN A 278 24.00 -21.74 11.08
N ASP A 279 23.94 -20.82 12.05
CA ASP A 279 22.87 -19.83 12.11
C ASP A 279 22.82 -19.00 10.81
N GLU A 280 23.99 -18.57 10.30
CA GLU A 280 24.07 -17.84 9.03
C GLU A 280 23.52 -18.64 7.84
N LYS A 281 23.87 -19.93 7.73
CA LYS A 281 23.40 -20.81 6.64
C LYS A 281 21.90 -21.05 6.72
N ASP A 282 21.38 -21.31 7.92
CA ASP A 282 19.96 -21.57 8.14
C ASP A 282 19.14 -20.31 7.87
N PHE A 283 19.64 -19.14 8.31
CA PHE A 283 19.01 -17.86 8.00
C PHE A 283 18.98 -17.61 6.50
N ALA A 284 20.13 -17.75 5.83
CA ALA A 284 20.26 -17.50 4.40
C ALA A 284 19.36 -18.41 3.57
N ALA A 285 19.25 -19.69 3.95
CA ALA A 285 18.42 -20.67 3.27
C ALA A 285 16.94 -20.26 3.29
N TYR A 286 16.44 -19.81 4.43
CA TYR A 286 15.06 -19.34 4.56
C TYR A 286 14.83 -18.01 3.82
N LEU A 287 15.72 -17.03 4.00
CA LEU A 287 15.57 -15.71 3.38
C LEU A 287 15.61 -15.73 1.85
N ALA A 288 16.27 -16.73 1.24
CA ALA A 288 16.26 -16.92 -0.21
C ALA A 288 14.82 -17.13 -0.75
N PHE A 289 13.97 -17.85 -0.01
CA PHE A 289 12.56 -18.00 -0.38
C PHE A 289 11.75 -16.75 -0.04
N CYS A 290 11.99 -16.15 1.13
CA CYS A 290 11.32 -14.92 1.55
C CYS A 290 11.46 -13.81 0.51
N GLY A 291 12.63 -13.66 -0.11
CA GLY A 291 12.85 -12.61 -1.10
C GLY A 291 12.04 -12.79 -2.39
N ILE A 292 11.78 -14.03 -2.81
CA ILE A 292 10.89 -14.31 -3.95
C ILE A 292 9.45 -13.96 -3.60
N VAL A 293 8.98 -14.41 -2.43
CA VAL A 293 7.59 -14.20 -2.00
C VAL A 293 7.32 -12.71 -1.71
N LEU A 294 8.25 -12.02 -1.04
CA LEU A 294 8.17 -10.58 -0.79
C LEU A 294 8.15 -9.78 -2.09
N HIS A 295 8.99 -10.14 -3.06
CA HIS A 295 9.00 -9.47 -4.35
C HIS A 295 7.64 -9.63 -5.06
N ASN A 296 7.07 -10.83 -5.05
CA ASN A 296 5.75 -11.08 -5.63
C ASN A 296 4.63 -10.29 -4.94
N ALA A 297 4.64 -10.22 -3.61
CA ALA A 297 3.69 -9.42 -2.85
C ALA A 297 3.82 -7.92 -3.16
N GLN A 298 5.04 -7.39 -3.26
CA GLN A 298 5.30 -6.00 -3.65
C GLN A 298 4.82 -5.69 -5.07
N LEU A 299 5.06 -6.60 -6.03
CA LEU A 299 4.55 -6.46 -7.40
C LEU A 299 3.02 -6.45 -7.43
N TYR A 300 2.37 -7.30 -6.64
CA TYR A 300 0.93 -7.34 -6.52
C TYR A 300 0.36 -6.05 -5.92
N GLU A 301 0.93 -5.56 -4.81
CA GLU A 301 0.55 -4.29 -4.20
C GLU A 301 0.71 -3.11 -5.19
N THR A 302 1.82 -3.08 -5.93
CA THR A 302 2.07 -2.08 -6.97
C THR A 302 1.00 -2.12 -8.06
N SER A 303 0.63 -3.32 -8.53
CA SER A 303 -0.44 -3.48 -9.53
C SER A 303 -1.80 -3.02 -9.01
N LEU A 304 -2.10 -3.23 -7.73
CA LEU A 304 -3.33 -2.73 -7.11
C LEU A 304 -3.33 -1.20 -7.05
N LEU A 305 -2.20 -0.58 -6.71
CA LEU A 305 -2.05 0.88 -6.71
C LEU A 305 -2.17 1.46 -8.11
N GLU A 306 -1.58 0.84 -9.13
CA GLU A 306 -1.75 1.26 -10.53
C GLU A 306 -3.23 1.19 -10.96
N ASN A 307 -3.94 0.12 -10.59
CA ASN A 307 -5.37 -0.02 -10.89
C ASN A 307 -6.20 1.03 -10.15
N ARG A 308 -5.92 1.23 -8.85
CA ARG A 308 -6.58 2.25 -8.03
C ARG A 308 -6.36 3.64 -8.60
N ARG A 309 -5.13 3.98 -9.02
CA ARG A 309 -4.80 5.23 -9.72
C ARG A 309 -5.69 5.42 -10.95
N ASN A 310 -5.86 4.37 -11.76
CA ASN A 310 -6.68 4.44 -12.96
C ASN A 310 -8.18 4.60 -12.64
N GLN A 311 -8.68 3.94 -11.58
CA GLN A 311 -10.06 4.14 -11.11
C GLN A 311 -10.30 5.59 -10.70
N VAL A 312 -9.37 6.15 -9.94
CA VAL A 312 -9.43 7.56 -9.53
C VAL A 312 -9.46 8.49 -10.74
N LEU A 313 -8.64 8.24 -11.76
CA LEU A 313 -8.67 9.04 -12.99
C LEU A 313 -10.02 8.97 -13.72
N LEU A 314 -10.68 7.81 -13.74
CA LEU A 314 -12.01 7.66 -14.33
C LEU A 314 -13.08 8.40 -13.53
N ASP A 315 -13.01 8.35 -12.21
CA ASP A 315 -13.91 9.11 -11.33
C ASP A 315 -13.73 10.62 -11.53
N LEU A 316 -12.47 11.10 -11.62
CA LEU A 316 -12.18 12.50 -11.90
C LEU A 316 -12.67 12.93 -13.28
N ALA A 317 -12.47 12.10 -14.30
CA ALA A 317 -13.00 12.36 -15.63
C ALA A 317 -14.54 12.48 -15.59
N SER A 318 -15.22 11.58 -14.88
CA SER A 318 -16.67 11.61 -14.74
C SER A 318 -17.14 12.90 -14.06
N LEU A 319 -16.47 13.34 -12.98
CA LEU A 319 -16.79 14.60 -12.31
C LEU A 319 -16.63 15.84 -13.21
N ILE A 320 -15.60 15.86 -14.05
CA ILE A 320 -15.32 16.97 -14.98
C ILE A 320 -16.34 16.97 -16.14
N PHE A 321 -16.72 15.79 -16.63
CA PHE A 321 -17.67 15.64 -17.75
C PHE A 321 -19.15 15.71 -17.33
N GLU A 322 -19.44 15.54 -16.05
CA GLU A 322 -20.80 15.73 -15.51
C GLU A 322 -21.19 17.21 -15.57
N GLU A 323 -22.36 17.51 -16.15
CA GLU A 323 -22.95 18.86 -16.24
C GLU A 323 -22.11 19.91 -16.99
N GLN A 324 -21.99 19.75 -18.31
CA GLN A 324 -21.36 20.75 -19.18
C GLN A 324 -22.36 21.85 -19.59
N GLN A 325 -22.55 22.86 -18.75
CA GLN A 325 -23.42 24.00 -19.06
C GLN A 325 -22.66 25.25 -19.54
N SER A 326 -21.38 25.41 -19.18
CA SER A 326 -20.52 26.49 -19.64
C SER A 326 -19.03 26.18 -19.50
N LEU A 327 -18.19 26.89 -20.26
CA LEU A 327 -16.73 26.78 -20.19
C LEU A 327 -16.19 27.14 -18.81
N GLU A 328 -16.78 28.13 -18.14
CA GLU A 328 -16.34 28.56 -16.80
C GLU A 328 -16.56 27.47 -15.74
N VAL A 329 -17.68 26.75 -15.81
CA VAL A 329 -18.00 25.66 -14.86
C VAL A 329 -17.02 24.50 -15.01
N ILE A 330 -16.68 24.10 -16.25
CA ILE A 330 -15.72 23.02 -16.47
C ILE A 330 -14.31 23.42 -16.03
N LEU A 331 -13.87 24.66 -16.29
CA LEU A 331 -12.56 25.15 -15.84
C LEU A 331 -12.47 25.20 -14.30
N LYS A 332 -13.55 25.63 -13.64
CA LYS A 332 -13.66 25.61 -12.17
C LYS A 332 -13.52 24.19 -11.62
N LYS A 333 -14.22 23.21 -12.21
CA LYS A 333 -14.11 21.79 -11.82
C LYS A 333 -12.70 21.25 -12.03
N ILE A 334 -12.09 21.48 -13.21
CA ILE A 334 -10.72 21.06 -13.52
C ILE A 334 -9.73 21.64 -12.52
N ALA A 335 -9.78 22.95 -12.27
CA ALA A 335 -8.85 23.62 -11.35
C ALA A 335 -9.00 23.12 -9.91
N ALA A 336 -10.24 22.98 -9.41
CA ALA A 336 -10.51 22.45 -8.08
C ALA A 336 -10.00 21.00 -7.92
N THR A 337 -10.20 20.16 -8.95
CA THR A 337 -9.66 18.81 -8.98
C THR A 337 -8.14 18.79 -8.93
N ILE A 338 -7.45 19.61 -9.74
CA ILE A 338 -5.98 19.69 -9.76
C ILE A 338 -5.46 20.13 -8.40
N ILE A 339 -6.00 21.21 -7.84
CA ILE A 339 -5.57 21.76 -6.55
C ILE A 339 -5.72 20.72 -5.44
N SER A 340 -6.87 20.06 -5.35
CA SER A 340 -7.13 19.10 -4.29
C SER A 340 -6.31 17.81 -4.46
N PHE A 341 -6.19 17.29 -5.68
CA PHE A 341 -5.55 16.00 -5.92
C PHE A 341 -4.03 16.07 -6.02
N MET A 342 -3.50 17.12 -6.65
CA MET A 342 -2.05 17.34 -6.76
C MET A 342 -1.47 18.11 -5.57
N GLN A 343 -2.33 18.56 -4.63
CA GLN A 343 -1.93 19.32 -3.44
C GLN A 343 -1.12 20.58 -3.78
N VAL A 344 -1.52 21.29 -4.85
CA VAL A 344 -0.88 22.55 -5.29
C VAL A 344 -1.59 23.77 -4.71
N GLN A 345 -0.89 24.89 -4.55
CA GLN A 345 -1.47 26.11 -3.97
C GLN A 345 -2.37 26.89 -4.94
N LYS A 346 -2.00 26.91 -6.23
CA LYS A 346 -2.69 27.69 -7.26
C LYS A 346 -2.73 26.92 -8.57
N CYS A 347 -3.82 27.05 -9.31
CA CYS A 347 -3.98 26.49 -10.65
C CYS A 347 -4.38 27.60 -11.63
N THR A 348 -3.68 27.68 -12.76
CA THR A 348 -4.00 28.62 -13.85
C THR A 348 -4.15 27.85 -15.15
N ILE A 349 -5.27 28.02 -15.83
CA ILE A 349 -5.59 27.39 -17.10
C ILE A 349 -5.63 28.49 -18.17
N PHE A 350 -4.81 28.33 -19.20
CA PHE A 350 -4.75 29.23 -20.35
C PHE A 350 -5.44 28.58 -21.54
N ILE A 351 -6.40 29.28 -22.14
CA ILE A 351 -7.10 28.80 -23.33
C ILE A 351 -6.56 29.54 -24.54
N VAL A 352 -6.07 28.78 -25.52
CA VAL A 352 -5.53 29.33 -26.76
C VAL A 352 -6.65 29.93 -27.59
N ASP A 353 -6.35 31.01 -28.30
CA ASP A 353 -7.27 31.64 -29.25
C ASP A 353 -7.41 30.76 -30.50
N GLU A 354 -8.65 30.52 -30.94
CA GLU A 354 -8.93 29.69 -32.13
C GLU A 354 -8.45 30.38 -33.42
N ASP A 355 -8.46 31.71 -33.46
CA ASP A 355 -8.10 32.50 -34.64
C ASP A 355 -6.60 32.79 -34.73
N CYS A 356 -5.90 32.73 -33.59
CA CYS A 356 -4.47 33.03 -33.49
C CYS A 356 -3.82 32.07 -32.49
N SER A 357 -3.17 31.03 -33.02
CA SER A 357 -2.56 29.97 -32.22
C SER A 357 -1.48 30.46 -31.23
N ASP A 358 -1.00 31.69 -31.36
CA ASP A 358 0.05 32.31 -30.55
C ASP A 358 -0.47 33.28 -29.47
N SER A 359 -1.80 33.46 -29.38
CA SER A 359 -2.45 34.22 -28.30
C SER A 359 -3.39 33.35 -27.46
N PHE A 360 -3.75 33.85 -26.28
CA PHE A 360 -4.71 33.23 -25.39
C PHE A 360 -6.02 34.02 -25.43
N SER A 361 -7.14 33.33 -25.65
CA SER A 361 -8.48 33.94 -25.67
C SER A 361 -9.02 34.21 -24.27
N SER A 362 -8.66 33.35 -23.30
CA SER A 362 -9.08 33.49 -21.91
C SER A 362 -8.14 32.80 -20.93
N VAL A 363 -8.19 33.27 -19.67
CA VAL A 363 -7.42 32.72 -18.55
C VAL A 363 -8.36 32.45 -17.39
N PHE A 364 -8.22 31.27 -16.80
CA PHE A 364 -8.88 30.90 -15.56
C PHE A 364 -7.83 30.70 -14.47
N HIS A 365 -8.03 31.31 -13.32
CA HIS A 365 -7.15 31.19 -12.16
C HIS A 365 -7.96 30.77 -10.94
N MET A 366 -7.41 29.92 -10.09
CA MET A 366 -8.00 29.50 -8.82
C MET A 366 -6.89 29.24 -7.78
N GLU A 367 -7.16 29.64 -6.54
CA GLU A 367 -6.29 29.37 -5.38
C GLU A 367 -6.94 28.35 -4.45
N TYR A 368 -6.14 27.65 -3.65
CA TYR A 368 -6.64 26.63 -2.70
C TYR A 368 -7.71 27.15 -1.74
N GLU A 369 -7.57 28.39 -1.28
CA GLU A 369 -8.49 29.05 -0.35
C GLU A 369 -9.92 29.20 -0.94
N GLU A 370 -10.04 29.31 -2.27
CA GLU A 370 -11.33 29.45 -2.96
C GLU A 370 -12.12 28.13 -3.05
N ILE A 371 -11.56 27.00 -2.59
CA ILE A 371 -12.23 25.68 -2.59
C ILE A 371 -13.18 25.53 -1.38
N GLU A 372 -12.85 26.12 -0.24
CA GLU A 372 -13.62 25.97 1.01
C GLU A 372 -14.81 26.94 1.07
N ASP A 373 -14.70 28.11 0.43
CA ASP A 373 -15.75 29.13 0.37
C ASP A 373 -16.73 28.87 -0.79
N SER A 374 -17.63 27.92 -0.60
CA SER A 374 -18.76 27.69 -1.53
C SER A 374 -19.86 28.75 -1.45
N SER A 375 -19.76 29.76 -0.58
CA SER A 375 -20.85 30.71 -0.29
C SER A 375 -20.58 32.20 -0.50
N GLU A 376 -19.35 32.66 -0.76
CA GLU A 376 -19.11 34.08 -1.04
C GLU A 376 -18.28 34.28 -2.31
N THR A 377 -18.84 35.05 -3.24
CA THR A 377 -18.10 35.56 -4.39
C THR A 377 -17.12 36.60 -3.87
N HIS A 378 -15.90 36.16 -3.53
CA HIS A 378 -14.80 37.07 -3.27
C HIS A 378 -14.58 37.92 -4.53
N LYS A 379 -14.90 39.22 -4.45
CA LYS A 379 -14.49 40.19 -5.45
C LYS A 379 -12.96 40.24 -5.40
N ARG A 380 -12.31 39.65 -6.39
CA ARG A 380 -10.86 39.75 -6.58
C ARG A 380 -10.47 41.22 -6.68
N ASP A 381 -9.53 41.65 -5.84
CA ASP A 381 -8.91 42.99 -5.93
C ASP A 381 -7.95 43.12 -7.12
N ASN A 382 -7.59 42.00 -7.77
CA ASN A 382 -6.71 41.99 -8.93
C ASN A 382 -7.44 41.45 -10.18
N ASP A 383 -7.43 42.25 -11.24
CA ASP A 383 -7.94 41.89 -12.56
C ASP A 383 -7.12 40.71 -13.13
N THR A 384 -7.77 39.59 -13.46
CA THR A 384 -7.12 38.41 -14.06
C THR A 384 -6.42 38.75 -15.38
N ASN A 385 -6.76 39.88 -16.01
CA ASN A 385 -6.05 40.41 -17.17
C ASN A 385 -4.61 40.88 -16.86
N GLN A 386 -4.22 41.03 -15.58
CA GLN A 386 -2.86 41.43 -15.17
C GLN A 386 -1.91 40.24 -14.91
N ILE A 387 -2.36 38.99 -15.07
CA ILE A 387 -1.48 37.82 -14.95
C ILE A 387 -0.45 37.87 -16.09
N ASN A 388 0.84 37.94 -15.76
CA ASN A 388 1.91 38.07 -16.74
C ASN A 388 2.06 36.80 -17.60
N TYR A 389 1.60 36.87 -18.84
CA TYR A 389 1.60 35.79 -19.84
C TYR A 389 2.99 35.36 -20.32
N MET A 390 4.06 36.09 -19.98
CA MET A 390 5.42 35.79 -20.42
C MET A 390 5.88 34.39 -19.99
N TYR A 391 5.43 33.91 -18.83
CA TYR A 391 5.75 32.56 -18.37
C TYR A 391 5.07 31.48 -19.23
N ALA A 392 3.80 31.69 -19.61
CA ALA A 392 3.07 30.77 -20.49
C ALA A 392 3.66 30.75 -21.91
N GLN A 393 4.07 31.91 -22.44
CA GLN A 393 4.77 32.00 -23.73
C GLN A 393 6.16 31.35 -23.69
N TYR A 394 6.88 31.47 -22.58
CA TYR A 394 8.18 30.81 -22.40
C TYR A 394 8.04 29.29 -22.42
N VAL A 395 7.10 28.72 -21.63
CA VAL A 395 6.85 27.26 -21.58
C VAL A 395 6.37 26.72 -22.93
N LYS A 396 5.61 27.49 -23.72
CA LYS A 396 5.19 27.07 -25.06
C LYS A 396 6.37 26.94 -26.05
N ASN A 397 7.42 27.72 -25.86
CA ASN A 397 8.56 27.83 -26.78
C ASN A 397 9.78 26.96 -26.40
N THR A 398 9.71 26.27 -25.25
CA THR A 398 10.70 25.29 -24.76
C THR A 398 10.10 23.90 -24.76
#